data_AF-A0AAV2Z5E5-F1
#
_entry.id   AF-A0AAV2Z5E5-F1
#
_cell.length_a   1.000
_cell.length_b   1.000
_cell.length_c   1.000
_cell.angle_alpha   90.00
_cell.angle_beta   90.00
_cell.angle_gamma   90.00
#
_symmetry.space_group_name_H-M   'P 1'
#
loop_
_entity.id
_entity.type
_entity.pdbx_description
1 polymer ?
#
loop_
_entity_poly.entity_id
_entity_poly.type
_entity_poly.pdbx_seq_one_letter_code
_entity_poly.pdbx_strand_id
1 'polypeptide(L)'
;MPLYVESSNASPVSFAFQLSNASNTTSTNSAYLGTVSNNDLRRLMTNNSTKVIITSSGRLGVGTTSPSCGLDIATAVNTYSFSVVSGSTSNLGGGPVSVNMCARFRGSIWVQDKIYATSDRRLKTNISPLDFTLEHYSKLNPVSDKWKNTDKVMLGLIAREVKDVCGESVTALENENMKEEADGDLDGYQLTVDYNCINMMNVVAIKKLVEKVQKLEDLVEKLVARPVVAKWLRSVSNEAKQ
;
A
#
# COMPACT_ATOMS: atom_id res chain seq x y z
N MET A 1 2.51 22.98 41.85
CA MET A 1 2.20 24.27 41.22
C MET A 1 2.46 24.15 39.73
N PRO A 2 1.55 24.59 38.84
CA PRO A 2 1.86 24.68 37.42
C PRO A 2 2.97 25.73 37.20
N LEU A 3 3.90 25.45 36.29
CA LEU A 3 4.79 26.49 35.76
C LEU A 3 3.95 27.37 34.84
N TYR A 4 3.86 28.66 35.14
CA TYR A 4 3.08 29.66 34.40
C TYR A 4 4.02 30.74 33.88
N VAL A 5 4.00 30.99 32.57
CA VAL A 5 4.77 32.06 31.93
C VAL A 5 3.85 32.82 30.99
N GLU A 6 3.91 34.15 31.03
CA GLU A 6 3.13 35.05 30.17
C GLU A 6 4.04 36.09 29.52
N SER A 7 3.74 36.50 28.29
CA SER A 7 4.45 37.61 27.65
C SER A 7 3.92 38.96 28.12
N SER A 8 4.76 39.99 28.09
CA SER A 8 4.46 41.31 28.71
C SER A 8 3.94 42.39 27.74
N ASN A 9 3.43 42.00 26.57
CA ASN A 9 2.90 42.88 25.54
C ASN A 9 1.40 43.18 25.75
N ALA A 10 0.84 44.17 25.04
CA ALA A 10 -0.57 44.60 25.17
C ALA A 10 -1.61 43.48 24.90
N SER A 11 -1.18 42.32 24.38
CA SER A 11 -1.94 41.07 24.34
C SER A 11 -1.01 39.90 24.69
N PRO A 12 -0.88 39.56 25.98
CA PRO A 12 -0.01 38.49 26.49
C PRO A 12 -0.32 37.10 25.92
N VAL A 13 0.71 36.33 25.60
CA VAL A 13 0.65 34.89 25.32
C VAL A 13 1.09 34.15 26.57
N SER A 14 0.16 33.42 27.19
CA SER A 14 0.39 32.65 28.42
C SER A 14 0.51 31.16 28.11
N PHE A 15 1.53 30.50 28.65
CA PHE A 15 1.73 29.05 28.57
C PHE A 15 1.88 28.45 29.97
N ALA A 16 1.12 27.40 30.26
CA ALA A 16 1.13 26.74 31.57
C ALA A 16 1.30 25.23 31.44
N PHE A 17 2.16 24.65 32.30
CA PHE A 17 2.42 23.21 32.37
C PHE A 17 2.20 22.69 33.79
N GLN A 18 1.33 21.70 33.96
CA GLN A 18 0.98 21.11 35.25
C GLN A 18 1.36 19.62 35.29
N LEU A 19 2.09 19.20 36.32
CA LEU A 19 2.40 17.80 36.61
C LEU A 19 1.69 17.36 37.91
N SER A 20 1.02 16.20 37.92
CA SER A 20 0.47 15.59 39.15
C SER A 20 1.36 14.45 39.65
N ASN A 21 1.43 14.28 40.98
CA ASN A 21 2.25 13.28 41.68
C ASN A 21 1.34 12.24 42.38
N ALA A 22 1.30 11.00 41.88
CA ALA A 22 0.97 9.82 42.69
C ALA A 22 1.68 8.56 42.12
N SER A 23 2.04 7.64 43.00
CA SER A 23 3.13 6.65 42.85
C SER A 23 2.86 5.42 41.97
N ASN A 24 3.85 5.14 41.11
CA ASN A 24 4.30 3.87 40.53
C ASN A 24 3.38 3.01 39.63
N THR A 25 3.86 2.89 38.37
CA THR A 25 3.75 1.79 37.40
C THR A 25 2.67 1.86 36.30
N THR A 26 3.11 2.42 35.16
CA THR A 26 2.97 1.98 33.75
C THR A 26 2.05 2.70 32.76
N SER A 27 1.13 3.57 33.16
CA SER A 27 0.47 4.48 32.19
C SER A 27 -0.17 5.71 32.83
N THR A 28 0.14 5.95 34.12
CA THR A 28 -0.64 6.82 35.00
C THR A 28 0.04 8.16 35.34
N ASN A 29 1.30 8.35 34.92
CA ASN A 29 2.10 9.54 35.18
C ASN A 29 2.65 10.12 33.88
N SER A 30 1.76 10.67 33.07
CA SER A 30 2.15 11.47 31.89
C SER A 30 1.61 12.88 32.04
N ALA A 31 2.34 13.87 31.52
CA ALA A 31 1.76 15.18 31.30
C ALA A 31 0.78 15.05 30.13
N TYR A 32 -0.52 14.98 30.45
CA TYR A 32 -1.56 14.91 29.43
C TYR A 32 -1.88 16.31 28.94
N LEU A 33 -1.75 16.52 27.63
CA LEU A 33 -2.33 17.65 26.94
C LEU A 33 -3.59 17.14 26.23
N GLY A 34 -4.75 17.37 26.83
CA GLY A 34 -5.99 16.74 26.38
C GLY A 34 -7.23 17.36 27.01
N THR A 35 -8.40 16.95 26.52
CA THR A 35 -9.71 17.18 27.12
C THR A 35 -10.11 15.92 27.89
N VAL A 36 -10.60 16.06 29.12
CA VAL A 36 -11.12 14.92 29.93
C VAL A 36 -12.62 14.66 29.69
N SER A 37 -13.27 15.54 28.93
CA SER A 37 -14.68 15.46 28.53
C SER A 37 -14.79 15.20 27.02
N ASN A 38 -15.99 14.86 26.54
CA ASN A 38 -16.27 14.54 25.13
C ASN A 38 -16.22 15.78 24.21
N ASN A 39 -15.09 16.47 24.19
CA ASN A 39 -14.83 17.68 23.44
C ASN A 39 -13.53 17.54 22.64
N ASP A 40 -13.47 18.19 21.49
CA ASP A 40 -12.27 18.22 20.67
C ASP A 40 -11.10 18.91 21.37
N LEU A 41 -9.89 18.37 21.21
CA LEU A 41 -8.66 19.05 21.59
C LEU A 41 -8.21 19.98 20.44
N ARG A 42 -8.57 21.27 20.51
CA ARG A 42 -8.34 22.28 19.45
C ARG A 42 -7.13 23.20 19.67
N ARG A 43 -6.09 22.73 20.35
CA ARG A 43 -5.12 23.62 21.02
C ARG A 43 -3.97 24.15 20.15
N LEU A 44 -3.86 23.73 18.89
CA LEU A 44 -2.86 24.27 17.97
C LEU A 44 -3.56 25.16 16.94
N MET A 45 -3.43 26.48 17.13
CA MET A 45 -4.02 27.50 16.27
C MET A 45 -3.04 28.61 15.99
N THR A 46 -3.18 29.24 14.83
CA THR A 46 -2.51 30.50 14.48
C THR A 46 -3.54 31.39 13.81
N ASN A 47 -3.46 32.70 14.05
CA ASN A 47 -4.39 33.68 13.50
C ASN A 47 -5.88 33.33 13.75
N ASN A 48 -6.24 32.99 14.99
CA ASN A 48 -7.61 32.62 15.40
C ASN A 48 -8.26 31.47 14.58
N SER A 49 -7.45 30.60 13.97
CA SER A 49 -7.90 29.47 13.14
C SER A 49 -7.25 28.18 13.62
N THR A 50 -8.07 27.14 13.86
CA THR A 50 -7.58 25.81 14.27
C THR A 50 -6.72 25.23 13.16
N LYS A 51 -5.46 24.91 13.49
CA LYS A 51 -4.50 24.30 12.57
C LYS A 51 -4.31 22.81 12.85
N VAL A 52 -4.43 22.38 14.11
CA VAL A 52 -4.48 20.96 14.45
C VAL A 52 -5.59 20.72 15.46
N ILE A 53 -6.35 19.65 15.23
CA ILE A 53 -7.46 19.20 16.06
C ILE A 53 -7.33 17.70 16.31
N ILE A 54 -7.59 17.26 17.53
CA ILE A 54 -8.01 15.86 17.76
C ILE A 54 -9.50 15.93 18.09
N THR A 55 -10.35 15.35 17.25
CA THR A 55 -11.79 15.34 17.51
C THR A 55 -12.10 14.47 18.72
N SER A 56 -13.25 14.70 19.34
CA SER A 56 -13.75 13.84 20.42
C SER A 56 -13.95 12.38 19.99
N SER A 57 -14.09 12.14 18.68
CA SER A 57 -14.10 10.81 18.06
C SER A 57 -12.70 10.22 17.78
N GLY A 58 -11.63 10.85 18.26
CA GLY A 58 -10.24 10.37 18.15
C GLY A 58 -9.56 10.57 16.79
N ARG A 59 -10.06 11.48 15.93
CA ARG A 59 -9.46 11.75 14.61
C ARG A 59 -8.53 12.96 14.67
N LEU A 60 -7.33 12.84 14.12
CA LEU A 60 -6.37 13.92 14.01
C LEU A 60 -6.61 14.70 12.72
N GLY A 61 -7.06 15.95 12.82
CA GLY A 61 -7.19 16.89 11.70
C GLY A 61 -6.03 17.88 11.69
N VAL A 62 -5.38 18.08 10.54
CA VAL A 62 -4.37 19.14 10.34
C VAL A 62 -4.84 20.04 9.19
N GLY A 63 -5.15 21.30 9.48
CA GLY A 63 -5.70 22.25 8.50
C GLY A 63 -7.18 22.05 8.15
N THR A 64 -7.84 21.04 8.75
CA THR A 64 -9.30 20.82 8.71
C THR A 64 -9.86 20.74 10.13
N THR A 65 -11.09 21.22 10.32
CA THR A 65 -11.85 21.05 11.56
C THR A 65 -12.82 19.87 11.52
N SER A 66 -12.96 19.21 10.37
CA SER A 66 -13.89 18.10 10.14
C SER A 66 -13.17 16.92 9.47
N PRO A 67 -12.28 16.22 10.18
CA PRO A 67 -11.52 15.11 9.62
C PRO A 67 -12.45 13.94 9.23
N SER A 68 -12.35 13.51 7.99
CA SER A 68 -13.11 12.42 7.38
C SER A 68 -12.55 11.03 7.75
N CYS A 69 -11.28 10.95 8.15
CA CYS A 69 -10.56 9.73 8.51
C CYS A 69 -9.67 9.92 9.76
N GLY A 70 -8.97 8.87 10.20
CA GLY A 70 -8.19 8.87 11.45
C GLY A 70 -7.08 9.91 11.51
N LEU A 71 -6.45 10.22 10.37
CA LEU A 71 -5.55 11.34 10.15
C LEU A 71 -5.96 12.02 8.85
N ASP A 72 -6.59 13.20 8.95
CA ASP A 72 -7.03 14.00 7.82
C ASP A 72 -6.24 15.30 7.78
N ILE A 73 -5.48 15.50 6.72
CA ILE A 73 -4.73 16.73 6.50
C ILE A 73 -5.43 17.46 5.36
N ALA A 74 -5.83 18.71 5.58
CA ALA A 74 -6.38 19.59 4.55
C ALA A 74 -5.45 20.78 4.37
N THR A 75 -4.94 20.96 3.15
CA THR A 75 -4.10 22.09 2.78
C THR A 75 -4.67 22.77 1.55
N ALA A 76 -4.25 24.01 1.32
CA ALA A 76 -4.55 24.75 0.08
C ALA A 76 -3.61 24.38 -1.08
N VAL A 77 -2.63 23.49 -0.88
CA VAL A 77 -1.55 23.22 -1.84
C VAL A 77 -1.39 21.71 -2.03
N ASN A 78 -1.57 21.25 -3.28
CA ASN A 78 -1.65 19.86 -3.75
C ASN A 78 -0.38 18.99 -3.58
N THR A 79 0.50 19.27 -2.62
CA THR A 79 1.73 18.49 -2.42
C THR A 79 1.96 18.20 -0.95
N TYR A 80 1.83 16.94 -0.56
CA TYR A 80 2.32 16.45 0.74
C TYR A 80 3.78 16.04 0.62
N SER A 81 4.66 16.70 1.37
CA SER A 81 5.94 16.12 1.81
C SER A 81 5.88 15.97 3.33
N PHE A 82 5.93 14.74 3.83
CA PHE A 82 6.17 14.49 5.25
C PHE A 82 7.68 14.63 5.48
N SER A 83 8.11 15.77 6.02
CA SER A 83 9.50 16.03 6.38
C SER A 83 9.66 15.92 7.89
N VAL A 84 10.29 14.83 8.38
CA VAL A 84 10.85 14.80 9.74
C VAL A 84 12.32 15.14 9.59
N VAL A 85 12.64 16.43 9.69
CA VAL A 85 14.00 16.90 9.96
C VAL A 85 13.92 17.91 11.09
N SER A 86 14.67 17.64 12.14
CA SER A 86 14.93 18.56 13.24
C SER A 86 15.28 19.96 12.72
N GLY A 87 14.33 20.89 12.83
CA GLY A 87 14.58 22.30 13.13
C GLY A 87 15.51 23.11 12.22
N SER A 88 15.70 22.78 10.94
CA SER A 88 16.34 23.71 9.98
C SER A 88 15.96 23.41 8.53
N THR A 89 15.26 24.36 7.91
CA THR A 89 15.10 24.43 6.46
C THR A 89 16.39 24.99 5.87
N SER A 90 17.37 24.14 5.57
CA SER A 90 18.43 24.48 4.63
C SER A 90 18.08 23.90 3.27
N ASN A 91 17.82 24.81 2.33
CA ASN A 91 17.90 24.54 0.90
C ASN A 91 19.35 24.13 0.59
N LEU A 92 19.64 22.83 0.50
CA LEU A 92 20.83 22.35 -0.20
C LEU A 92 20.45 22.28 -1.67
N GLY A 93 20.83 23.30 -2.43
CA GLY A 93 20.35 23.56 -3.79
C GLY A 93 20.11 22.33 -4.67
N GLY A 94 18.96 22.30 -5.33
CA GLY A 94 18.81 21.66 -6.64
C GLY A 94 18.44 20.18 -6.69
N GLY A 95 17.65 19.65 -5.75
CA GLY A 95 17.07 18.30 -5.92
C GLY A 95 15.98 17.94 -4.90
N PRO A 96 15.07 17.00 -5.24
CA PRO A 96 14.05 16.51 -4.31
C PRO A 96 14.71 15.79 -3.12
N VAL A 97 14.40 16.25 -1.91
CA VAL A 97 14.77 15.57 -0.66
C VAL A 97 13.92 14.31 -0.53
N SER A 98 14.57 13.14 -0.50
CA SER A 98 13.90 11.85 -0.29
C SER A 98 14.10 11.41 1.16
N VAL A 99 13.00 11.13 1.87
CA VAL A 99 13.01 10.48 3.18
C VAL A 99 12.37 9.10 3.06
N ASN A 100 13.01 8.10 3.65
CA ASN A 100 12.45 6.75 3.70
C ASN A 100 11.36 6.70 4.78
N MET A 101 10.14 6.34 4.38
CA MET A 101 9.01 6.13 5.29
C MET A 101 8.42 4.73 5.10
N CYS A 102 8.08 4.09 6.21
CA CYS A 102 7.26 2.88 6.22
C CYS A 102 5.91 3.20 6.86
N ALA A 103 4.80 2.77 6.23
CA ALA A 103 3.46 2.96 6.74
C ALA A 103 2.65 1.66 6.60
N ARG A 104 1.94 1.26 7.68
CA ARG A 104 1.00 0.13 7.69
C ARG A 104 -0.43 0.66 7.78
N PHE A 105 -1.23 0.42 6.74
CA PHE A 105 -2.63 0.80 6.70
C PHE A 105 -3.52 -0.38 7.07
N ARG A 106 -4.46 -0.18 8.02
CA ARG A 106 -5.48 -1.19 8.38
C ARG A 106 -6.70 -1.17 7.46
N GLY A 107 -6.78 -0.20 6.55
CA GLY A 107 -7.85 -0.03 5.59
C GLY A 107 -7.31 0.30 4.21
N SER A 108 -8.22 0.63 3.29
CA SER A 108 -7.87 0.96 1.91
C SER A 108 -7.02 2.24 1.83
N ILE A 109 -6.06 2.25 0.92
CA ILE A 109 -5.34 3.46 0.50
C ILE A 109 -6.15 4.06 -0.65
N TRP A 110 -6.73 5.26 -0.45
CA TRP A 110 -7.43 5.97 -1.51
C TRP A 110 -6.49 6.95 -2.20
N VAL A 111 -6.24 6.76 -3.49
CA VAL A 111 -5.36 7.61 -4.32
C VAL A 111 -6.17 8.17 -5.48
N GLN A 112 -6.07 9.48 -5.73
CA GLN A 112 -6.83 10.15 -6.79
C GLN A 112 -6.12 10.12 -8.16
N ASP A 113 -4.79 10.11 -8.19
CA ASP A 113 -4.00 10.08 -9.44
C ASP A 113 -3.13 8.81 -9.51
N LYS A 114 -1.87 8.86 -9.02
CA LYS A 114 -0.88 7.78 -9.23
C LYS A 114 -0.05 7.48 -8.00
N ILE A 115 0.37 6.21 -7.89
CA ILE A 115 1.43 5.75 -6.99
C ILE A 115 2.71 5.61 -7.82
N TYR A 116 3.71 6.45 -7.55
CA TYR A 116 5.00 6.37 -8.23
C TYR A 116 5.95 5.43 -7.48
N ALA A 117 6.57 4.50 -8.20
CA ALA A 117 7.66 3.67 -7.70
C ALA A 117 8.93 3.92 -8.53
N THR A 118 10.01 4.34 -7.88
CA THR A 118 11.28 4.62 -8.56
C THR A 118 11.87 3.32 -9.12
N SER A 119 12.04 3.24 -10.44
CA SER A 119 12.48 2.01 -11.11
C SER A 119 13.55 2.24 -12.18
N ASP A 120 14.31 3.34 -12.10
CA ASP A 120 15.34 3.71 -13.09
C ASP A 120 16.45 2.65 -13.19
N ARG A 121 16.86 2.30 -14.41
CA ARG A 121 17.91 1.31 -14.68
C ARG A 121 19.23 1.65 -14.00
N ARG A 122 19.57 2.94 -13.87
CA ARG A 122 20.82 3.41 -13.24
C ARG A 122 20.88 3.14 -11.75
N LEU A 123 19.73 2.90 -11.11
CA LEU A 123 19.61 2.60 -9.68
C LEU A 123 19.54 1.10 -9.40
N LYS A 124 19.74 0.26 -10.44
CA LYS A 124 19.59 -1.20 -10.37
C LYS A 124 20.84 -1.90 -10.87
N THR A 125 21.19 -3.01 -10.26
CA THR A 125 22.28 -3.91 -10.66
C THR A 125 21.73 -5.31 -10.88
N ASN A 126 22.53 -6.21 -11.47
CA ASN A 126 22.17 -7.63 -11.69
C ASN A 126 20.80 -7.85 -12.39
N ILE A 127 20.54 -7.05 -13.44
CA ILE A 127 19.27 -7.13 -14.19
C ILE A 127 19.32 -8.31 -15.16
N SER A 128 18.54 -9.35 -14.89
CA SER A 128 18.30 -10.49 -15.79
C SER A 128 16.81 -10.56 -16.22
N PRO A 129 16.51 -11.18 -17.38
CA PRO A 129 15.13 -11.49 -17.73
C PRO A 129 14.50 -12.44 -16.71
N LEU A 130 13.22 -12.23 -16.39
CA LEU A 130 12.50 -13.11 -15.48
C LEU A 130 12.25 -14.47 -16.15
N ASP A 131 12.89 -15.53 -15.65
CA ASP A 131 12.69 -16.90 -16.12
C ASP A 131 11.46 -17.54 -15.47
N PHE A 132 10.29 -17.09 -15.90
CA PHE A 132 9.02 -17.56 -15.37
C PHE A 132 8.21 -18.26 -16.47
N THR A 133 7.77 -19.51 -16.25
CA THR A 133 7.06 -20.31 -17.27
C THR A 133 5.55 -20.24 -17.10
N LEU A 134 4.81 -20.53 -18.18
CA LEU A 134 3.34 -20.60 -18.13
C LEU A 134 2.85 -21.72 -17.21
N GLU A 135 3.64 -22.77 -17.01
CA GLU A 135 3.32 -23.85 -16.06
C GLU A 135 3.38 -23.37 -14.61
N HIS A 136 4.40 -22.56 -14.26
CA HIS A 136 4.45 -21.93 -12.94
C HIS A 136 3.26 -20.99 -12.74
N TYR A 137 2.92 -20.17 -13.75
CA TYR A 137 1.76 -19.28 -13.67
C TYR A 137 0.44 -20.04 -13.45
N SER A 138 0.28 -21.20 -14.09
CA SER A 138 -0.94 -22.01 -14.01
C SER A 138 -1.17 -22.65 -12.63
N LYS A 139 -0.13 -22.69 -11.78
CA LYS A 139 -0.25 -23.16 -10.39
C LYS A 139 -0.82 -22.09 -9.46
N LEU A 140 -0.84 -20.81 -9.86
CA LEU A 140 -1.51 -19.77 -9.09
C LEU A 140 -3.02 -20.01 -9.11
N ASN A 141 -3.62 -20.06 -7.93
CA ASN A 141 -5.04 -20.34 -7.75
C ASN A 141 -5.77 -19.11 -7.17
N PRO A 142 -6.45 -18.30 -8.01
CA PRO A 142 -7.29 -17.22 -7.52
C PRO A 142 -8.48 -17.76 -6.73
N VAL A 143 -8.67 -17.24 -5.52
CA VAL A 143 -9.75 -17.66 -4.62
C VAL A 143 -10.67 -16.49 -4.26
N SER A 144 -11.87 -16.85 -3.81
CA SER A 144 -12.82 -15.95 -3.19
C SER A 144 -12.92 -16.32 -1.72
N ASP A 145 -12.55 -15.40 -0.83
CA ASP A 145 -12.46 -15.65 0.61
C ASP A 145 -13.07 -14.51 1.44
N LYS A 146 -13.08 -14.72 2.75
CA LYS A 146 -13.57 -13.77 3.76
C LYS A 146 -12.61 -13.75 4.94
N TRP A 147 -12.42 -12.59 5.56
CA TRP A 147 -11.64 -12.54 6.80
C TRP A 147 -12.48 -13.15 7.92
N LYS A 148 -11.85 -13.83 8.87
CA LYS A 148 -12.52 -14.43 10.05
C LYS A 148 -13.38 -13.41 10.84
N ASN A 149 -13.13 -12.10 10.69
CA ASN A 149 -13.83 -11.02 11.38
C ASN A 149 -14.79 -10.20 10.49
N THR A 150 -15.01 -10.58 9.23
CA THR A 150 -15.92 -9.87 8.33
C THR A 150 -16.61 -10.79 7.34
N ASP A 151 -17.87 -10.50 7.02
CA ASP A 151 -18.60 -11.21 5.98
C ASP A 151 -18.31 -10.72 4.56
N LYS A 152 -17.49 -9.68 4.42
CA LYS A 152 -17.14 -9.13 3.11
C LYS A 152 -16.30 -10.13 2.33
N VAL A 153 -16.83 -10.55 1.19
CA VAL A 153 -16.12 -11.37 0.22
C VAL A 153 -15.04 -10.53 -0.46
N MET A 154 -13.87 -11.13 -0.64
CA MET A 154 -12.74 -10.55 -1.34
C MET A 154 -12.13 -11.59 -2.27
N LEU A 155 -11.49 -11.10 -3.32
CA LEU A 155 -10.81 -11.91 -4.31
C LEU A 155 -9.31 -11.76 -4.11
N GLY A 156 -8.57 -12.85 -4.11
CA GLY A 156 -7.16 -12.82 -3.83
C GLY A 156 -6.45 -14.14 -4.10
N LEU A 157 -5.22 -14.22 -3.60
CA LEU A 157 -4.40 -15.41 -3.62
C LEU A 157 -4.04 -15.79 -2.18
N ILE A 158 -3.90 -17.09 -1.93
CA ILE A 158 -3.43 -17.59 -0.65
C ILE A 158 -1.90 -17.49 -0.60
N ALA A 159 -1.37 -16.74 0.37
CA ALA A 159 0.06 -16.43 0.44
C ALA A 159 0.97 -17.66 0.49
N ARG A 160 0.51 -18.78 1.05
CA ARG A 160 1.26 -20.04 1.07
C ARG A 160 1.40 -20.66 -0.32
N GLU A 161 0.30 -20.76 -1.05
CA GLU A 161 0.29 -21.28 -2.42
C GLU A 161 1.16 -20.40 -3.34
N VAL A 162 1.11 -19.08 -3.13
CA VAL A 162 1.98 -18.14 -3.85
C VAL A 162 3.45 -18.37 -3.51
N LYS A 163 3.79 -18.66 -2.25
CA LYS A 163 5.18 -18.90 -1.82
C LYS A 163 5.82 -20.07 -2.57
N ASP A 164 5.06 -21.14 -2.80
CA ASP A 164 5.53 -22.34 -3.51
C ASP A 164 5.76 -22.09 -5.01
N VAL A 165 5.10 -21.08 -5.59
CA VAL A 165 5.22 -20.72 -7.01
C VAL A 165 6.23 -19.59 -7.22
N CYS A 166 6.17 -18.54 -6.40
CA CYS A 166 6.98 -17.33 -6.49
C CYS A 166 7.25 -16.78 -5.08
N GLY A 167 8.21 -17.38 -4.38
CA GLY A 167 8.60 -16.99 -3.02
C GLY A 167 9.00 -15.52 -2.87
N GLU A 168 9.57 -14.90 -3.92
CA GLU A 168 9.98 -13.48 -3.92
C GLU A 168 8.81 -12.51 -3.77
N SER A 169 7.58 -12.95 -4.08
CA SER A 169 6.37 -12.15 -3.92
C SER A 169 5.73 -12.28 -2.53
N VAL A 170 6.30 -13.09 -1.64
CA VAL A 170 5.75 -13.36 -0.31
C VAL A 170 6.71 -12.88 0.78
N THR A 171 6.19 -12.03 1.66
CA THR A 171 6.94 -11.54 2.83
C THR A 171 6.29 -12.05 4.11
N ALA A 172 7.10 -12.62 5.00
CA ALA A 172 6.69 -12.95 6.36
C ALA A 172 6.89 -11.73 7.27
N LEU A 173 5.84 -11.31 7.95
CA LEU A 173 5.87 -10.22 8.92
C LEU A 173 5.67 -10.79 10.32
N GLU A 174 6.44 -10.33 11.28
CA GLU A 174 6.26 -10.69 12.69
C GLU A 174 4.86 -10.30 13.17
N ASN A 175 4.18 -11.26 13.78
CA ASN A 175 2.86 -11.12 14.40
C ASN A 175 2.72 -12.19 15.49
N GLU A 176 3.02 -11.82 16.73
CA GLU A 176 2.98 -12.70 17.91
C GLU A 176 1.62 -13.38 18.15
N ASN A 177 0.54 -12.86 17.55
CA ASN A 177 -0.79 -13.45 17.67
C ASN A 177 -1.08 -14.54 16.62
N MET A 178 -0.23 -14.72 15.61
CA MET A 178 -0.39 -15.78 14.61
C MET A 178 0.23 -17.06 15.15
N LYS A 179 -0.62 -18.03 15.49
CA LYS A 179 -0.19 -19.35 15.91
C LYS A 179 -0.20 -20.32 14.74
N GLU A 180 0.59 -21.37 14.85
CA GLU A 180 0.50 -22.53 13.97
C GLU A 180 -0.91 -23.16 14.07
N GLU A 181 -1.69 -23.10 12.98
CA GLU A 181 -3.01 -23.72 12.86
C GLU A 181 -2.97 -24.98 11.96
N ALA A 182 -2.01 -25.04 11.03
CA ALA A 182 -1.79 -26.17 10.14
C ALA A 182 -0.30 -26.46 9.93
N ASP A 183 0.00 -27.67 9.44
CA ASP A 183 1.36 -28.11 9.14
C ASP A 183 2.05 -27.16 8.13
N GLY A 184 3.23 -26.68 8.51
CA GLY A 184 4.01 -25.71 7.72
C GLY A 184 3.66 -24.23 7.93
N ASP A 185 2.80 -23.88 8.90
CA ASP A 185 2.64 -22.49 9.34
C ASP A 185 3.89 -22.03 10.10
N LEU A 186 4.20 -20.74 10.01
CA LEU A 186 5.25 -20.13 10.80
C LEU A 186 4.64 -19.49 12.05
N ASP A 187 4.90 -20.08 13.21
CA ASP A 187 4.48 -19.52 14.49
C ASP A 187 5.05 -18.11 14.69
N GLY A 188 4.21 -17.18 15.11
CA GLY A 188 4.57 -15.77 15.28
C GLY A 188 4.73 -14.98 13.98
N TYR A 189 4.40 -15.54 12.80
CA TYR A 189 4.52 -14.84 11.52
C TYR A 189 3.22 -14.82 10.71
N GLN A 190 2.97 -13.68 10.07
CA GLN A 190 1.91 -13.48 9.10
C GLN A 190 2.51 -13.39 7.70
N LEU A 191 2.11 -14.29 6.80
CA LEU A 191 2.48 -14.21 5.38
C LEU A 191 1.65 -13.13 4.66
N THR A 192 2.31 -12.40 3.78
CA THR A 192 1.73 -11.33 2.95
C THR A 192 2.15 -11.48 1.50
N VAL A 193 1.33 -11.02 0.56
CA VAL A 193 1.60 -11.10 -0.88
C VAL A 193 1.80 -9.71 -1.47
N ASP A 194 2.88 -9.52 -2.22
CA ASP A 194 3.10 -8.36 -3.07
C ASP A 194 2.43 -8.55 -4.44
N TYR A 195 1.25 -7.95 -4.58
CA TYR A 195 0.48 -7.99 -5.82
C TYR A 195 1.17 -7.26 -6.99
N ASN A 196 2.16 -6.39 -6.76
CA ASN A 196 2.93 -5.79 -7.86
C ASN A 196 3.84 -6.82 -8.53
N CYS A 197 4.42 -7.75 -7.77
CA CYS A 197 5.17 -8.86 -8.36
C CYS A 197 4.26 -9.76 -9.20
N ILE A 198 3.03 -10.01 -8.75
CA ILE A 198 2.03 -10.74 -9.54
C ILE A 198 1.75 -10.02 -10.87
N ASN A 199 1.58 -8.70 -10.85
CA ASN A 199 1.39 -7.92 -12.08
C ASN A 199 2.55 -8.07 -13.07
N MET A 200 3.79 -8.15 -12.59
CA MET A 200 4.95 -8.39 -13.47
C MET A 200 4.95 -9.81 -14.05
N MET A 201 4.53 -10.81 -13.27
CA MET A 201 4.34 -12.18 -13.78
C MET A 201 3.27 -12.24 -14.86
N ASN A 202 2.18 -11.48 -14.72
CA ASN A 202 1.14 -11.37 -15.74
C ASN A 202 1.71 -10.86 -17.07
N VAL A 203 2.61 -9.87 -17.03
CA VAL A 203 3.28 -9.35 -18.24
C VAL A 203 4.11 -10.44 -18.93
N VAL A 204 4.84 -11.26 -18.16
CA VAL A 204 5.63 -12.37 -18.72
C VAL A 204 4.74 -13.47 -19.29
N ALA A 205 3.68 -13.84 -18.58
CA ALA A 205 2.70 -14.81 -19.05
C ALA A 205 2.06 -14.36 -20.37
N ILE A 206 1.63 -13.09 -20.46
CA ILE A 206 1.04 -12.52 -21.69
C ILE A 206 2.05 -12.56 -22.83
N LYS A 207 3.31 -12.16 -22.63
CA LYS A 207 4.33 -12.23 -23.68
C LYS A 207 4.50 -13.66 -24.22
N LYS A 208 4.59 -14.66 -23.33
CA LYS A 208 4.70 -16.06 -23.73
C LYS A 208 3.46 -16.59 -24.44
N LEU A 209 2.27 -16.12 -24.05
CA LEU A 209 1.02 -16.46 -24.74
C LEU A 209 0.99 -15.86 -26.15
N VAL A 210 1.40 -14.60 -26.32
CA VAL A 210 1.51 -13.94 -27.64
C VAL A 210 2.47 -14.71 -28.55
N GLU A 211 3.63 -15.13 -28.04
CA GLU A 211 4.57 -15.95 -28.80
C GLU A 211 3.98 -17.31 -29.23
N LYS A 212 3.20 -17.95 -28.35
CA LYS A 212 2.52 -19.21 -28.69
C LYS A 212 1.43 -19.00 -29.73
N VAL A 213 0.66 -17.93 -29.63
CA VAL A 213 -0.38 -17.58 -30.62
C VAL A 213 0.25 -17.34 -31.98
N GLN A 214 1.32 -16.55 -32.07
CA GLN A 214 2.03 -16.31 -33.34
C GLN A 214 2.53 -17.62 -33.96
N LYS A 215 3.13 -18.50 -33.16
CA LYS A 215 3.59 -19.82 -33.65
C LYS A 215 2.44 -20.67 -34.17
N LEU A 216 1.28 -20.62 -33.51
CA LEU A 216 0.09 -21.35 -33.95
C LEU A 216 -0.47 -20.76 -35.26
N GLU A 217 -0.52 -19.44 -35.39
CA GLU A 217 -0.93 -18.76 -36.62
C GLU A 217 -0.02 -19.12 -37.79
N ASP A 218 1.30 -19.05 -37.61
CA ASP A 218 2.29 -19.45 -38.61
C ASP A 218 2.13 -20.93 -39.03
N LEU A 219 1.82 -21.81 -38.07
CA LEU A 219 1.57 -23.23 -38.33
C LEU A 219 0.28 -23.42 -39.13
N VAL A 220 -0.79 -22.71 -38.77
CA VAL A 220 -2.06 -22.75 -39.51
C VAL A 220 -1.84 -22.27 -40.94
N GLU A 221 -1.14 -21.16 -41.15
CA GLU A 221 -0.82 -20.66 -42.49
C GLU A 221 -0.02 -21.68 -43.30
N LYS A 222 1.03 -22.26 -42.71
CA LYS A 222 1.83 -23.31 -43.35
C LYS A 222 0.99 -24.54 -43.69
N LEU A 223 0.07 -24.95 -42.83
CA LEU A 223 -0.82 -26.09 -43.06
C LEU A 223 -1.82 -25.81 -44.19
N VAL A 224 -2.44 -24.63 -44.21
CA VAL A 224 -3.34 -24.19 -45.28
C VAL A 224 -2.62 -24.10 -46.62
N ALA A 225 -1.35 -23.66 -46.62
CA ALA A 225 -0.52 -23.59 -47.83
C ALA A 225 -0.12 -24.97 -48.39
N ARG A 226 -0.28 -26.07 -47.64
CA ARG A 226 0.06 -27.42 -48.15
C ARG A 226 -0.87 -27.78 -49.30
N PRO A 227 -0.36 -28.25 -50.46
CA PRO A 227 -1.18 -28.50 -51.66
C PRO A 227 -2.35 -29.46 -51.43
N VAL A 228 -2.13 -30.48 -50.60
CA VAL A 228 -3.15 -31.49 -50.25
C VAL A 228 -4.29 -30.85 -49.45
N VAL A 229 -3.97 -30.00 -48.48
CA VAL A 229 -4.95 -29.32 -47.63
C VAL A 229 -5.68 -28.24 -48.42
N ALA A 230 -4.98 -27.45 -49.24
CA ALA A 230 -5.58 -26.46 -50.12
C ALA A 230 -6.54 -27.09 -51.14
N LYS A 231 -6.20 -28.26 -51.69
CA LYS A 231 -7.07 -29.01 -52.62
C LYS A 231 -8.32 -29.55 -51.92
N TRP A 232 -8.17 -30.07 -50.70
CA TRP A 232 -9.29 -30.55 -49.88
C TRP A 232 -10.22 -29.41 -49.43
N LEU A 233 -9.68 -28.26 -48.98
CA LEU A 233 -10.48 -27.09 -48.61
C LEU A 233 -11.32 -26.57 -49.79
N ARG A 234 -10.80 -26.65 -51.02
CA ARG A 234 -11.56 -26.29 -52.25
C ARG A 234 -12.67 -27.27 -52.57
N SER A 235 -12.49 -28.58 -52.35
CA SER A 235 -13.56 -29.57 -52.60
C SER A 235 -14.72 -29.41 -51.61
N VAL A 236 -14.41 -29.19 -50.32
CA VAL A 236 -15.44 -28.98 -49.28
C VAL A 236 -16.21 -27.66 -49.49
N SER A 237 -15.53 -26.59 -49.92
CA SER A 237 -16.19 -25.31 -50.27
C SER A 237 -17.17 -25.42 -51.43
N ASN A 238 -16.89 -26.29 -52.41
CA ASN A 238 -17.77 -26.52 -53.54
C ASN A 238 -18.99 -27.37 -53.17
N GLU A 239 -18.85 -28.33 -52.26
CA GLU A 239 -19.96 -29.14 -51.75
C GLU A 239 -20.93 -28.34 -50.87
N ALA A 240 -20.44 -27.34 -50.12
CA ALA A 240 -21.28 -26.48 -49.27
C ALA A 240 -22.11 -25.42 -50.03
N LYS A 241 -21.90 -25.28 -51.35
CA LYS A 241 -22.62 -24.32 -52.22
C LYS A 241 -23.69 -24.98 -53.11
N GLN A 242 -23.84 -26.30 -53.06
CA GLN A 242 -24.95 -27.05 -53.67
C GLN A 242 -26.04 -27.31 -52.64
#